data_AF-A0A1C2AF42-F1
#
_entry.id   AF-A0A1C2AF42-F1
#
_cell.length_a   1.000
_cell.length_b   1.000
_cell.length_c   1.000
_cell.angle_alpha   90.00
_cell.angle_beta   90.00
_cell.angle_gamma   90.00
#
_symmetry.space_group_name_H-M   'P 1'
#
loop_
_entity.id
_entity.type
_entity.pdbx_description
1 polymer ?
#
loop_
_entity_poly.entity_id
_entity_poly.type
_entity_poly.pdbx_seq_one_letter_code
_entity_poly.pdbx_strand_id
1 'polypeptide(L)'
;MKKKKKKTKKKSLKIKVKKSKKKIKSKLKKKKPKLKKKITKRSNRRKKIKKVKLKTSTEKGIISRTVRLEEDLKNKFSFKFSFNLLAVDKLIQKFFQSIEFRLIRFKEIRAEEKRQIKLEKIEQAEKEKIEIEKQKKADELAFLKEKEIQLKQEQKLERERAKDIKLFLRKEQAILRKEQAERQKKFLQELKLEKQIEKFRIREVKELEQLEKLALREKREDYSGLQERIEKLKLKYQQIRDQKIRERVEALGVETQEGDDRAKLLQREREYTLARQKIEFALESFYRSANSLVFQLNKRYITKHMSILRCIDRRFETGEIFIKWDETIDDEWLILIYIKNNSPDEGIVIEDKTNEEKNISHEFKPKEIFKASDLMVDSLTQLIAKKRSKDN
;
A
#
# COMPACT_ATOMS: atom_id res chain seq x y z
N MET A 1 -13.75 5.04 -60.44
CA MET A 1 -13.38 6.17 -59.55
C MET A 1 -12.26 5.76 -58.60
N LYS A 2 -11.04 6.25 -58.84
CA LYS A 2 -9.84 5.98 -58.01
C LYS A 2 -9.83 6.93 -56.81
N LYS A 3 -10.01 6.44 -55.57
CA LYS A 3 -9.79 7.23 -54.34
C LYS A 3 -8.70 6.61 -53.45
N LYS A 4 -7.49 7.14 -53.66
CA LYS A 4 -6.35 7.39 -52.76
C LYS A 4 -6.22 6.53 -51.48
N LYS A 5 -5.28 5.58 -51.54
CA LYS A 5 -4.56 5.02 -50.37
C LYS A 5 -3.84 6.14 -49.61
N LYS A 6 -4.25 6.44 -48.38
CA LYS A 6 -3.51 7.28 -47.43
C LYS A 6 -2.27 6.52 -46.93
N LYS A 7 -1.10 6.87 -47.44
CA LYS A 7 0.20 6.47 -46.88
C LYS A 7 0.40 7.16 -45.53
N THR A 8 0.40 6.39 -44.45
CA THR A 8 0.81 6.87 -43.12
C THR A 8 2.34 7.07 -43.12
N LYS A 9 2.77 8.32 -43.08
CA LYS A 9 4.18 8.70 -42.91
C LYS A 9 4.66 8.28 -41.52
N LYS A 10 5.61 7.35 -41.44
CA LYS A 10 6.41 7.07 -40.23
C LYS A 10 7.08 8.38 -39.77
N LYS A 11 6.64 8.97 -38.65
CA LYS A 11 7.40 9.99 -37.92
C LYS A 11 8.54 9.29 -37.19
N SER A 12 9.75 9.34 -37.73
CA SER A 12 10.96 8.96 -37.02
C SER A 12 11.28 10.03 -35.97
N LEU A 13 11.05 9.70 -34.70
CA LEU A 13 11.60 10.47 -33.58
C LEU A 13 13.13 10.31 -33.59
N LYS A 14 13.83 11.31 -34.17
CA LYS A 14 15.28 11.45 -34.06
C LYS A 14 15.64 11.78 -32.61
N ILE A 15 15.89 10.77 -31.79
CA ILE A 15 16.57 10.94 -30.51
C ILE A 15 18.04 11.28 -30.81
N LYS A 16 18.45 12.52 -30.54
CA LYS A 16 19.85 12.94 -30.58
C LYS A 16 20.62 12.20 -29.48
N VAL A 17 21.26 11.09 -29.82
CA VAL A 17 22.27 10.45 -28.97
C VAL A 17 23.51 11.35 -28.98
N LYS A 18 23.75 12.08 -27.88
CA LYS A 18 25.05 12.74 -27.63
C LYS A 18 26.11 11.65 -27.41
N LYS A 19 26.83 11.27 -28.47
CA LYS A 19 28.08 10.49 -28.36
C LYS A 19 29.19 11.41 -27.81
N SER A 20 29.44 11.38 -26.51
CA SER A 20 30.66 11.96 -25.93
C SER A 20 31.86 11.08 -26.27
N LYS A 21 32.63 11.46 -27.30
CA LYS A 21 33.98 10.94 -27.51
C LYS A 21 34.91 11.53 -26.44
N LYS A 22 35.30 10.75 -25.43
CA LYS A 22 36.51 11.03 -24.64
C LYS A 22 37.56 9.96 -24.96
N LYS A 23 38.54 10.35 -25.78
CA LYS A 23 39.82 9.63 -25.93
C LYS A 23 40.59 9.80 -24.62
N ILE A 24 40.83 8.72 -23.88
CA ILE A 24 41.83 8.69 -22.81
C ILE A 24 43.08 8.02 -23.40
N LYS A 25 44.05 8.85 -23.80
CA LYS A 25 45.44 8.42 -23.97
C LYS A 25 46.13 8.68 -22.62
N SER A 26 46.60 7.64 -21.95
CA SER A 26 47.61 7.79 -20.89
C SER A 26 48.61 6.64 -20.94
N LYS A 27 49.69 6.84 -21.72
CA LYS A 27 50.94 6.10 -21.57
C LYS A 27 51.64 6.64 -20.30
N LEU A 28 51.60 5.90 -19.20
CA LEU A 28 52.44 6.19 -18.03
C LEU A 28 53.70 5.33 -18.08
N LYS A 29 54.78 5.92 -18.61
CA LYS A 29 56.15 5.39 -18.51
C LYS A 29 56.59 5.42 -17.04
N LYS A 30 56.84 4.27 -16.42
CA LYS A 30 57.46 4.16 -15.10
C LYS A 30 58.94 4.59 -15.19
N LYS A 31 59.29 5.78 -14.69
CA LYS A 31 60.68 6.18 -14.42
C LYS A 31 61.13 5.57 -13.08
N LYS A 32 62.24 4.83 -13.07
CA LYS A 32 62.94 4.36 -11.85
C LYS A 32 63.75 5.52 -11.25
N PRO A 33 63.81 5.73 -9.92
CA PRO A 33 64.82 6.59 -9.34
C PRO A 33 66.11 5.80 -9.06
N LYS A 34 67.24 6.31 -9.57
CA LYS A 34 68.60 5.91 -9.18
C LYS A 34 69.06 6.88 -8.08
N LEU A 35 69.51 6.38 -6.94
CA LEU A 35 70.34 7.14 -5.99
C LEU A 35 71.47 6.23 -5.49
N LYS A 36 72.67 6.43 -6.04
CA LYS A 36 73.93 5.91 -5.50
C LYS A 36 74.54 7.02 -4.63
N LYS A 37 74.82 6.76 -3.35
CA LYS A 37 75.75 7.56 -2.54
C LYS A 37 76.99 6.72 -2.26
N LYS A 38 78.14 7.17 -2.78
CA LYS A 38 79.47 6.64 -2.50
C LYS A 38 79.89 7.08 -1.09
N ILE A 39 80.42 6.16 -0.29
CA ILE A 39 81.11 6.47 0.97
C ILE A 39 82.58 6.12 0.77
N THR A 40 83.44 7.12 0.78
CA THR A 40 84.89 6.96 0.87
C THR A 40 85.32 7.31 2.30
N LYS A 41 85.97 6.39 3.02
CA LYS A 41 86.64 6.70 4.28
C LYS A 41 88.13 6.34 4.18
N ARG A 42 88.95 7.39 4.34
CA ARG A 42 90.42 7.41 4.37
C ARG A 42 90.96 6.62 5.58
N SER A 43 92.05 5.89 5.38
CA SER A 43 92.83 5.26 6.45
C SER A 43 93.94 6.20 6.92
N ASN A 44 94.07 6.42 8.23
CA ASN A 44 95.18 7.18 8.82
C ASN A 44 96.13 6.21 9.53
N ARG A 45 97.35 6.07 9.00
CA ARG A 45 98.48 5.36 9.64
C ARG A 45 99.00 6.19 10.83
N ARG A 46 99.05 5.59 12.02
CA ARG A 46 99.71 6.18 13.21
C ARG A 46 101.20 5.81 13.24
N LYS A 47 102.08 6.80 13.38
CA LYS A 47 103.53 6.64 13.57
C LYS A 47 103.84 6.25 15.02
N LYS A 48 104.72 5.26 15.23
CA LYS A 48 105.22 4.84 16.55
C LYS A 48 106.39 5.74 16.99
N ILE A 49 106.34 6.27 18.20
CA ILE A 49 107.43 7.02 18.84
C ILE A 49 108.17 6.06 19.79
N LYS A 50 109.49 5.94 19.64
CA LYS A 50 110.38 5.15 20.52
C LYS A 50 110.61 5.90 21.84
N LYS A 51 110.46 5.22 22.98
CA LYS A 51 110.82 5.74 24.32
C LYS A 51 112.27 5.41 24.65
N VAL A 52 113.05 6.44 25.01
CA VAL A 52 114.42 6.35 25.54
C VAL A 52 114.36 5.99 27.03
N LYS A 53 115.23 5.09 27.50
CA LYS A 53 115.35 4.69 28.92
C LYS A 53 116.53 5.41 29.58
N LEU A 54 116.28 6.20 30.63
CA LEU A 54 117.32 6.69 31.54
C LEU A 54 117.60 5.64 32.64
N LYS A 55 118.88 5.35 32.91
CA LYS A 55 119.36 4.49 34.00
C LYS A 55 119.69 5.37 35.22
N THR A 56 119.22 5.01 36.41
CA THR A 56 119.58 5.67 37.69
C THR A 56 120.23 4.67 38.66
N SER A 57 121.36 5.10 39.24
CA SER A 57 122.18 4.59 40.38
C SER A 57 121.87 3.23 41.02
N THR A 58 122.91 2.39 41.14
CA THR A 58 122.94 0.99 41.59
C THR A 58 122.60 0.76 43.07
N GLU A 59 122.73 1.77 43.95
CA GLU A 59 122.44 1.63 45.38
C GLU A 59 120.95 1.73 45.72
N LYS A 60 120.20 2.61 45.03
CA LYS A 60 118.73 2.68 45.13
C LYS A 60 118.06 1.40 44.64
N GLY A 61 118.70 0.67 43.71
CA GLY A 61 118.16 -0.56 43.10
C GLY A 61 118.12 -1.77 44.03
N ILE A 62 119.03 -1.87 45.01
CA ILE A 62 119.06 -3.00 45.96
C ILE A 62 118.06 -2.75 47.09
N ILE A 63 118.01 -1.54 47.62
CA ILE A 63 117.08 -1.15 48.70
C ILE A 63 115.63 -1.26 48.21
N SER A 64 115.31 -0.72 47.01
CA SER A 64 113.99 -0.90 46.37
C SER A 64 113.55 -2.33 46.19
N ARG A 65 114.47 -3.23 45.81
CA ARG A 65 114.15 -4.66 45.67
C ARG A 65 113.86 -5.30 47.02
N THR A 66 114.62 -4.97 48.06
CA THR A 66 114.37 -5.51 49.42
C THR A 66 113.05 -5.01 50.01
N VAL A 67 112.70 -3.74 49.81
CA VAL A 67 111.44 -3.15 50.33
C VAL A 67 110.22 -3.72 49.60
N ARG A 68 110.31 -3.88 48.27
CA ARG A 68 109.25 -4.54 47.48
C ARG A 68 109.06 -6.00 47.88
N LEU A 69 110.16 -6.74 48.07
CA LEU A 69 110.11 -8.12 48.58
C LEU A 69 109.52 -8.16 50.00
N GLU A 70 109.88 -7.23 50.89
CA GLU A 70 109.28 -7.14 52.23
C GLU A 70 107.79 -6.84 52.21
N GLU A 71 107.31 -5.94 51.34
CA GLU A 71 105.88 -5.64 51.23
C GLU A 71 105.10 -6.77 50.55
N ASP A 72 105.69 -7.46 49.58
CA ASP A 72 105.13 -8.67 48.99
C ASP A 72 105.08 -9.83 50.01
N LEU A 73 106.09 -9.94 50.88
CA LEU A 73 106.12 -10.93 51.96
C LEU A 73 105.19 -10.54 53.11
N LYS A 74 105.06 -9.26 53.47
CA LYS A 74 104.11 -8.77 54.50
C LYS A 74 102.65 -8.90 54.08
N ASN A 75 102.35 -8.72 52.80
CA ASN A 75 101.00 -8.99 52.29
C ASN A 75 100.68 -10.50 52.26
N LYS A 76 101.69 -11.37 52.41
CA LYS A 76 101.54 -12.84 52.32
C LYS A 76 101.78 -13.60 53.64
N PHE A 77 102.49 -13.04 54.64
CA PHE A 77 102.85 -13.71 55.90
C PHE A 77 102.84 -12.75 57.12
N SER A 78 102.17 -13.12 58.22
CA SER A 78 102.13 -12.37 59.49
C SER A 78 102.60 -13.21 60.69
N PHE A 79 103.83 -13.00 61.20
CA PHE A 79 104.31 -13.64 62.44
C PHE A 79 104.85 -12.59 63.44
N LYS A 80 104.63 -12.81 64.75
CA LYS A 80 105.09 -11.96 65.87
C LYS A 80 106.10 -12.74 66.74
N PHE A 81 107.30 -12.21 66.96
CA PHE A 81 108.27 -12.71 67.96
C PHE A 81 108.77 -11.56 68.84
N SER A 82 108.91 -11.83 70.14
CA SER A 82 109.39 -10.91 71.18
C SER A 82 110.73 -11.40 71.73
N PHE A 83 111.81 -10.62 71.55
CA PHE A 83 113.09 -10.84 72.22
C PHE A 83 113.48 -9.58 73.02
N ASN A 84 113.74 -9.76 74.32
CA ASN A 84 114.14 -8.71 75.26
C ASN A 84 115.59 -8.29 75.00
N LEU A 85 115.77 -7.06 74.54
CA LEU A 85 117.03 -6.42 74.15
C LEU A 85 117.50 -5.46 75.24
N LEU A 86 117.90 -5.97 76.42
CA LEU A 86 118.32 -5.12 77.56
C LEU A 86 119.71 -5.49 78.13
N ALA A 87 120.50 -6.29 77.42
CA ALA A 87 121.83 -6.73 77.87
C ALA A 87 122.99 -6.31 76.95
N VAL A 88 122.75 -5.51 75.91
CA VAL A 88 123.77 -5.14 74.89
C VAL A 88 124.04 -3.62 74.85
N ASP A 89 123.74 -2.93 75.96
CA ASP A 89 123.56 -1.47 76.00
C ASP A 89 124.82 -0.63 76.29
N LYS A 90 126.02 -1.23 76.26
CA LYS A 90 127.29 -0.48 76.35
C LYS A 90 128.25 -0.68 75.17
N LEU A 91 128.19 -1.83 74.49
CA LEU A 91 129.03 -2.14 73.33
C LEU A 91 128.52 -1.50 72.03
N ILE A 92 127.23 -1.17 71.99
CA ILE A 92 126.51 -0.69 70.81
C ILE A 92 126.54 0.85 70.70
N GLN A 93 126.70 1.60 71.79
CA GLN A 93 126.63 3.07 71.77
C GLN A 93 127.72 3.76 70.94
N LYS A 94 128.96 3.23 70.88
CA LYS A 94 130.03 3.79 70.03
C LYS A 94 129.96 3.34 68.57
N PHE A 95 129.31 2.20 68.29
CA PHE A 95 129.15 1.67 66.94
C PHE A 95 128.04 2.40 66.15
N PHE A 96 127.01 2.89 66.84
CA PHE A 96 125.83 3.48 66.22
C PHE A 96 125.99 4.93 65.75
N GLN A 97 126.87 5.75 66.36
CA GLN A 97 127.10 7.14 65.91
C GLN A 97 127.64 7.25 64.47
N SER A 98 128.46 6.28 64.01
CA SER A 98 128.98 6.24 62.63
C SER A 98 127.99 5.65 61.61
N ILE A 99 126.94 4.99 62.10
CA ILE A 99 125.92 4.29 61.31
C ILE A 99 124.61 5.11 61.27
N GLU A 100 124.38 6.01 62.22
CA GLU A 100 123.21 6.90 62.31
C GLU A 100 122.94 7.64 60.99
N PHE A 101 123.97 8.23 60.38
CA PHE A 101 123.80 8.97 59.12
C PHE A 101 123.45 8.06 57.92
N ARG A 102 123.88 6.78 57.93
CA ARG A 102 123.51 5.78 56.92
C ARG A 102 122.11 5.21 57.16
N LEU A 103 121.71 5.03 58.43
CA LEU A 103 120.38 4.59 58.82
C LEU A 103 119.31 5.64 58.52
N ILE A 104 119.60 6.93 58.70
CA ILE A 104 118.71 8.03 58.34
C ILE A 104 118.42 7.99 56.83
N ARG A 105 119.47 7.92 55.99
CA ARG A 105 119.30 7.79 54.52
C ARG A 105 118.51 6.53 54.12
N PHE A 106 118.74 5.40 54.78
CA PHE A 106 117.98 4.17 54.50
C PHE A 106 116.50 4.28 54.90
N LYS A 107 116.20 4.93 56.04
CA LYS A 107 114.82 5.20 56.47
C LYS A 107 114.10 6.14 55.50
N GLU A 108 114.78 7.15 54.99
CA GLU A 108 114.25 8.07 53.97
C GLU A 108 113.94 7.34 52.65
N ILE A 109 114.89 6.56 52.12
CA ILE A 109 114.69 5.78 50.89
C ILE A 109 113.53 4.76 51.05
N ARG A 110 113.42 4.10 52.21
CA ARG A 110 112.27 3.23 52.53
C ARG A 110 110.95 3.99 52.54
N ALA A 111 110.91 5.19 53.12
CA ALA A 111 109.70 5.99 53.19
C ALA A 111 109.26 6.47 51.79
N GLU A 112 110.22 6.83 50.93
CA GLU A 112 109.97 7.20 49.53
C GLU A 112 109.40 6.03 48.71
N GLU A 113 109.97 4.84 48.82
CA GLU A 113 109.49 3.66 48.07
C GLU A 113 108.09 3.21 48.52
N LYS A 114 107.80 3.24 49.83
CA LYS A 114 106.45 2.99 50.35
C LYS A 114 105.44 4.01 49.84
N ARG A 115 105.85 5.28 49.67
CA ARG A 115 104.99 6.31 49.05
C ARG A 115 104.76 5.99 47.57
N GLN A 116 105.78 5.55 46.82
CA GLN A 116 105.62 5.15 45.43
C GLN A 116 104.68 3.96 45.26
N ILE A 117 104.79 2.93 46.11
CA ILE A 117 103.91 1.75 46.06
C ILE A 117 102.45 2.13 46.37
N LYS A 118 102.22 3.07 47.31
CA LYS A 118 100.88 3.62 47.57
C LYS A 118 100.34 4.39 46.36
N LEU A 119 101.16 5.22 45.71
CA LEU A 119 100.78 5.98 44.52
C LEU A 119 100.47 5.05 43.34
N GLU A 120 101.28 4.01 43.10
CA GLU A 120 101.04 3.00 42.05
C GLU A 120 99.71 2.25 42.26
N LYS A 121 99.38 1.89 43.50
CA LYS A 121 98.09 1.26 43.83
C LYS A 121 96.90 2.19 43.58
N ILE A 122 97.04 3.49 43.88
CA ILE A 122 96.00 4.49 43.60
C ILE A 122 95.84 4.65 42.09
N GLU A 123 96.92 4.75 41.32
CA GLU A 123 96.86 4.84 39.85
C GLU A 123 96.23 3.60 39.21
N GLN A 124 96.51 2.39 39.72
CA GLN A 124 95.89 1.16 39.23
C GLN A 124 94.38 1.16 39.50
N ALA A 125 93.96 1.52 40.73
CA ALA A 125 92.56 1.62 41.08
C ALA A 125 91.81 2.69 40.26
N GLU A 126 92.44 3.82 39.96
CA GLU A 126 91.87 4.84 39.06
C GLU A 126 91.72 4.35 37.63
N LYS A 127 92.72 3.64 37.09
CA LYS A 127 92.65 3.03 35.74
C LYS A 127 91.53 2.00 35.66
N GLU A 128 91.38 1.14 36.65
CA GLU A 128 90.28 0.16 36.75
C GLU A 128 88.90 0.85 36.80
N LYS A 129 88.75 1.91 37.61
CA LYS A 129 87.50 2.69 37.66
C LYS A 129 87.16 3.31 36.30
N ILE A 130 88.14 3.88 35.61
CA ILE A 130 87.97 4.46 34.27
C ILE A 130 87.59 3.38 33.25
N GLU A 131 88.17 2.19 33.33
CA GLU A 131 87.83 1.06 32.46
C GLU A 131 86.40 0.55 32.71
N ILE A 132 85.99 0.41 33.97
CA ILE A 132 84.61 0.06 34.34
C ILE A 132 83.62 1.11 33.85
N GLU A 133 83.93 2.41 34.00
CA GLU A 133 83.05 3.48 33.52
C GLU A 133 82.94 3.49 31.99
N LYS A 134 84.03 3.20 31.27
CA LYS A 134 84.02 3.03 29.81
C LYS A 134 83.19 1.82 29.37
N GLN A 135 83.29 0.70 30.10
CA GLN A 135 82.47 -0.49 29.84
C GLN A 135 80.98 -0.19 30.05
N LYS A 136 80.62 0.41 31.19
CA LYS A 136 79.23 0.84 31.48
C LYS A 136 78.67 1.76 30.39
N LYS A 137 79.42 2.77 29.96
CA LYS A 137 79.02 3.66 28.86
C LYS A 137 78.86 2.92 27.53
N ALA A 138 79.72 1.93 27.25
CA ALA A 138 79.60 1.12 26.05
C ALA A 138 78.34 0.22 26.08
N ASP A 139 78.04 -0.39 27.23
CA ASP A 139 76.86 -1.23 27.45
C ASP A 139 75.57 -0.41 27.37
N GLU A 140 75.52 0.78 27.97
CA GLU A 140 74.40 1.72 27.85
C GLU A 140 74.15 2.11 26.39
N LEU A 141 75.21 2.42 25.62
CA LEU A 141 75.09 2.73 24.20
C LEU A 141 74.63 1.52 23.37
N ALA A 142 75.04 0.31 23.71
CA ALA A 142 74.58 -0.91 23.06
C ALA A 142 73.08 -1.13 23.34
N PHE A 143 72.67 -1.00 24.60
CA PHE A 143 71.29 -1.12 25.04
C PHE A 143 70.36 -0.07 24.39
N LEU A 144 70.80 1.20 24.32
CA LEU A 144 70.05 2.25 23.63
C LEU A 144 69.88 1.94 22.13
N LYS A 145 70.91 1.40 21.47
CA LYS A 145 70.82 0.98 20.07
C LYS A 145 69.85 -0.18 19.87
N GLU A 146 69.86 -1.17 20.76
CA GLU A 146 68.90 -2.28 20.72
C GLU A 146 67.46 -1.79 20.88
N LYS A 147 67.21 -0.91 21.85
CA LYS A 147 65.90 -0.26 22.03
C LYS A 147 65.46 0.53 20.81
N GLU A 148 66.35 1.30 20.18
CA GLU A 148 66.02 2.00 18.94
C GLU A 148 65.63 1.04 17.80
N ILE A 149 66.31 -0.10 17.69
CA ILE A 149 65.99 -1.13 16.70
C ILE A 149 64.62 -1.73 16.98
N GLN A 150 64.32 -2.06 18.24
CA GLN A 150 63.02 -2.57 18.67
C GLN A 150 61.89 -1.57 18.35
N LEU A 151 62.05 -0.30 18.72
CA LEU A 151 61.05 0.74 18.41
C LEU A 151 60.84 0.91 16.90
N LYS A 152 61.90 0.83 16.09
CA LYS A 152 61.78 0.87 14.62
C LYS A 152 61.08 -0.37 14.06
N GLN A 153 61.24 -1.53 14.68
CA GLN A 153 60.54 -2.76 14.28
C GLN A 153 59.06 -2.69 14.65
N GLU A 154 58.73 -2.23 15.86
CA GLU A 154 57.35 -2.02 16.30
C GLU A 154 56.61 -1.05 15.39
N GLN A 155 57.22 0.10 15.06
CA GLN A 155 56.63 1.06 14.11
C GLN A 155 56.42 0.47 12.71
N LYS A 156 57.31 -0.42 12.25
CA LYS A 156 57.12 -1.12 10.96
C LYS A 156 55.95 -2.10 11.04
N LEU A 157 55.88 -2.89 12.11
CA LEU A 157 54.79 -3.84 12.36
C LEU A 157 53.44 -3.13 12.46
N GLU A 158 53.37 -1.99 13.14
CA GLU A 158 52.15 -1.20 13.22
C GLU A 158 51.70 -0.69 11.85
N ARG A 159 52.63 -0.22 11.02
CA ARG A 159 52.35 0.17 9.63
C ARG A 159 51.89 -1.00 8.76
N GLU A 160 52.43 -2.19 8.97
CA GLU A 160 52.00 -3.42 8.28
C GLU A 160 50.59 -3.83 8.72
N ARG A 161 50.34 -3.89 10.03
CA ARG A 161 49.00 -4.14 10.60
C ARG A 161 47.97 -3.14 10.07
N ALA A 162 48.29 -1.84 10.05
CA ALA A 162 47.38 -0.82 9.52
C ALA A 162 47.09 -1.00 8.02
N LYS A 163 48.09 -1.41 7.22
CA LYS A 163 47.89 -1.74 5.80
C LYS A 163 47.02 -2.98 5.64
N ASP A 164 47.24 -4.00 6.45
CA ASP A 164 46.50 -5.27 6.41
C ASP A 164 45.06 -5.08 6.85
N ILE A 165 44.80 -4.33 7.92
CA ILE A 165 43.45 -3.93 8.34
C ILE A 165 42.75 -3.16 7.22
N LYS A 166 43.43 -2.19 6.60
CA LYS A 166 42.86 -1.42 5.48
C LYS A 166 42.60 -2.29 4.24
N LEU A 167 43.41 -3.32 4.01
CA LEU A 167 43.23 -4.28 2.92
C LEU A 167 42.06 -5.21 3.22
N PHE A 168 41.96 -5.69 4.46
CA PHE A 168 40.88 -6.52 4.97
C PHE A 168 39.53 -5.80 4.85
N LEU A 169 39.42 -4.58 5.37
CA LEU A 169 38.20 -3.75 5.24
C LEU A 169 37.81 -3.52 3.78
N ARG A 170 38.79 -3.32 2.88
CA ARG A 170 38.50 -3.19 1.44
C ARG A 170 38.00 -4.49 0.82
N LYS A 171 38.53 -5.64 1.23
CA LYS A 171 38.07 -6.96 0.79
C LYS A 171 36.66 -7.23 1.28
N GLU A 172 36.35 -6.99 2.56
CA GLU A 172 35.01 -7.14 3.12
C GLU A 172 34.00 -6.22 2.44
N GLN A 173 34.32 -4.94 2.26
CA GLN A 173 33.45 -4.02 1.53
C GLN A 173 33.22 -4.47 0.08
N ALA A 174 34.22 -5.08 -0.57
CA ALA A 174 34.06 -5.62 -1.91
C ALA A 174 33.15 -6.86 -1.93
N ILE A 175 33.23 -7.73 -0.92
CA ILE A 175 32.33 -8.87 -0.74
C ILE A 175 30.90 -8.37 -0.53
N LEU A 176 30.68 -7.42 0.40
CA LEU A 176 29.37 -6.83 0.65
C LEU A 176 28.77 -6.18 -0.62
N ARG A 177 29.56 -5.47 -1.41
CA ARG A 177 29.09 -4.90 -2.69
C ARG A 177 28.72 -5.97 -3.71
N LYS A 178 29.46 -7.10 -3.76
CA LYS A 178 29.12 -8.23 -4.64
C LYS A 178 27.81 -8.88 -4.20
N GLU A 179 27.64 -9.16 -2.91
CA GLU A 179 26.41 -9.75 -2.37
C GLU A 179 25.18 -8.85 -2.60
N GLN A 180 25.32 -7.54 -2.36
CA GLN A 180 24.25 -6.58 -2.64
C GLN A 180 23.89 -6.57 -4.14
N ALA A 181 24.89 -6.60 -5.03
CA ALA A 181 24.65 -6.65 -6.47
C ALA A 181 23.99 -7.95 -6.92
N GLU A 182 24.32 -9.09 -6.30
CA GLU A 182 23.67 -10.37 -6.56
C GLU A 182 22.21 -10.38 -6.08
N ARG A 183 21.94 -9.86 -4.88
CA ARG A 183 20.55 -9.68 -4.38
C ARG A 183 19.72 -8.80 -5.31
N GLN A 184 20.28 -7.66 -5.74
CA GLN A 184 19.60 -6.77 -6.69
C GLN A 184 19.34 -7.46 -8.04
N LYS A 185 20.26 -8.28 -8.54
CA LYS A 185 20.06 -9.05 -9.79
C LYS A 185 18.94 -10.07 -9.65
N LYS A 186 18.90 -10.83 -8.53
CA LYS A 186 17.83 -11.79 -8.25
C LYS A 186 16.47 -11.10 -8.16
N PHE A 187 16.39 -10.03 -7.39
CA PHE A 187 15.17 -9.22 -7.28
C PHE A 187 14.69 -8.66 -8.63
N LEU A 188 15.60 -8.18 -9.47
CA LEU A 188 15.26 -7.71 -10.82
C LEU A 188 14.81 -8.85 -11.76
N GLN A 189 15.29 -10.09 -11.55
CA GLN A 189 14.83 -11.26 -12.29
C GLN A 189 13.43 -11.67 -11.83
N GLU A 190 13.19 -11.72 -10.52
CA GLU A 190 11.89 -11.98 -9.92
C GLU A 190 10.83 -10.99 -10.43
N LEU A 191 11.11 -9.68 -10.38
CA LEU A 191 10.21 -8.65 -10.91
C LEU A 191 9.92 -8.80 -12.42
N LYS A 192 10.88 -9.31 -13.21
CA LYS A 192 10.64 -9.57 -14.63
C LYS A 192 9.76 -10.79 -14.84
N LEU A 193 9.96 -11.85 -14.07
CA LEU A 193 9.14 -13.05 -14.10
C LEU A 193 7.71 -12.74 -13.65
N GLU A 194 7.54 -12.01 -12.55
CA GLU A 194 6.22 -11.55 -12.07
C GLU A 194 5.48 -10.75 -13.15
N LYS A 195 6.14 -9.78 -13.79
CA LYS A 195 5.54 -9.01 -14.90
C LYS A 195 5.19 -9.88 -16.11
N GLN A 196 5.94 -10.95 -16.36
CA GLN A 196 5.60 -11.89 -17.43
C GLN A 196 4.39 -12.73 -17.05
N ILE A 197 4.35 -13.27 -15.82
CA ILE A 197 3.22 -14.02 -15.28
C ILE A 197 1.95 -13.17 -15.29
N GLU A 198 2.04 -11.91 -14.88
CA GLU A 198 0.91 -10.97 -14.92
C GLU A 198 0.39 -10.75 -16.35
N LYS A 199 1.29 -10.61 -17.34
CA LYS A 199 0.89 -10.54 -18.76
C LYS A 199 0.29 -11.84 -19.29
N PHE A 200 0.67 -13.00 -18.76
CA PHE A 200 0.03 -14.28 -19.10
C PHE A 200 -1.36 -14.36 -18.47
N ARG A 201 -1.52 -14.00 -17.19
CA ARG A 201 -2.82 -13.93 -16.51
C ARG A 201 -3.80 -13.00 -17.23
N ILE A 202 -3.36 -11.80 -17.63
CA ILE A 202 -4.20 -10.86 -18.40
C ILE A 202 -4.62 -11.45 -19.75
N ARG A 203 -3.77 -12.26 -20.38
CA ARG A 203 -4.12 -12.94 -21.65
C ARG A 203 -5.09 -14.07 -21.43
N GLU A 204 -4.86 -14.92 -20.43
CA GLU A 204 -5.73 -16.02 -20.05
C GLU A 204 -7.15 -15.53 -19.73
N VAL A 205 -7.28 -14.48 -18.92
CA VAL A 205 -8.60 -13.87 -18.63
C VAL A 205 -9.28 -13.39 -19.91
N LYS A 206 -8.54 -12.76 -20.83
CA LYS A 206 -9.11 -12.30 -22.11
C LYS A 206 -9.51 -13.46 -23.02
N GLU A 207 -8.75 -14.54 -23.02
CA GLU A 207 -9.06 -15.75 -23.79
C GLU A 207 -10.30 -16.45 -23.22
N LEU A 208 -10.41 -16.57 -21.89
CA LEU A 208 -11.61 -17.08 -21.22
C LEU A 208 -12.83 -16.20 -21.51
N GLU A 209 -12.71 -14.87 -21.43
CA GLU A 209 -13.80 -13.95 -21.81
C GLU A 209 -14.21 -14.09 -23.28
N GLN A 210 -13.26 -14.35 -24.18
CA GLN A 210 -13.54 -14.56 -25.61
C GLN A 210 -14.24 -15.90 -25.85
N LEU A 211 -13.77 -16.97 -25.20
CA LEU A 211 -14.40 -18.29 -25.26
C LEU A 211 -15.80 -18.26 -24.65
N GLU A 212 -16.00 -17.56 -23.53
CA GLU A 212 -17.31 -17.38 -22.92
C GLU A 212 -18.25 -16.60 -23.84
N LYS A 213 -17.78 -15.51 -24.46
CA LYS A 213 -18.56 -14.76 -25.47
C LYS A 213 -18.92 -15.62 -26.68
N LEU A 214 -18.02 -16.48 -27.13
CA LEU A 214 -18.25 -17.38 -28.25
C LEU A 214 -19.29 -18.45 -27.88
N ALA A 215 -19.15 -19.09 -26.71
CA ALA A 215 -20.14 -20.04 -26.18
C ALA A 215 -21.52 -19.39 -25.97
N LEU A 216 -21.58 -18.13 -25.52
CA LEU A 216 -22.83 -17.36 -25.41
C LEU A 216 -23.45 -17.05 -26.76
N ARG A 217 -22.64 -16.80 -27.80
CA ARG A 217 -23.13 -16.59 -29.18
C ARG A 217 -23.64 -17.89 -29.78
N GLU A 218 -22.91 -18.98 -29.63
CA GLU A 218 -23.31 -20.31 -30.10
C GLU A 218 -24.64 -20.74 -29.46
N LYS A 219 -24.79 -20.57 -28.13
CA LYS A 219 -26.07 -20.78 -27.45
C LYS A 219 -27.19 -19.88 -28.00
N ARG A 220 -26.91 -18.60 -28.32
CA ARG A 220 -27.92 -17.69 -28.92
C ARG A 220 -28.32 -18.09 -30.34
N GLU A 221 -27.38 -18.61 -31.13
CA GLU A 221 -27.64 -19.13 -32.47
C GLU A 221 -28.54 -20.38 -32.39
N ASP A 222 -28.33 -21.27 -31.41
CA ASP A 222 -29.23 -22.40 -31.14
C ASP A 222 -30.65 -21.95 -30.72
N TYR A 223 -30.77 -20.83 -29.99
CA TYR A 223 -32.08 -20.27 -29.61
C TYR A 223 -32.78 -19.50 -30.73
N SER A 224 -32.12 -19.22 -31.86
CA SER A 224 -32.73 -18.46 -32.96
C SER A 224 -33.98 -19.17 -33.52
N GLY A 225 -33.90 -20.49 -33.75
CA GLY A 225 -35.04 -21.29 -34.22
C GLY A 225 -36.16 -21.41 -33.18
N LEU A 226 -35.83 -21.47 -31.88
CA LEU A 226 -36.81 -21.40 -30.80
C LEU A 226 -37.49 -20.03 -30.77
N GLN A 227 -36.72 -18.96 -30.96
CA GLN A 227 -37.20 -17.59 -30.94
C GLN A 227 -38.13 -17.30 -32.11
N GLU A 228 -37.81 -17.78 -33.32
CA GLU A 228 -38.72 -17.73 -34.47
C GLU A 228 -40.04 -18.50 -34.22
N ARG A 229 -39.96 -19.66 -33.56
CA ARG A 229 -41.17 -20.43 -33.20
C ARG A 229 -42.01 -19.70 -32.15
N ILE A 230 -41.36 -19.07 -31.16
CA ILE A 230 -42.03 -18.24 -30.15
C ILE A 230 -42.66 -17.00 -30.80
N GLU A 231 -41.98 -16.36 -31.76
CA GLU A 231 -42.53 -15.22 -32.50
C GLU A 231 -43.76 -15.61 -33.33
N LYS A 232 -43.70 -16.72 -34.06
CA LYS A 232 -44.86 -17.27 -34.78
C LYS A 232 -46.04 -17.55 -33.83
N LEU A 233 -45.79 -18.12 -32.65
CA LEU A 233 -46.81 -18.34 -31.64
C LEU A 233 -47.38 -17.01 -31.11
N LYS A 234 -46.53 -16.04 -30.78
CA LYS A 234 -46.96 -14.71 -30.32
C LYS A 234 -47.85 -14.01 -31.35
N LEU A 235 -47.48 -14.08 -32.62
CA LEU A 235 -48.24 -13.48 -33.73
C LEU A 235 -49.62 -14.15 -33.87
N LYS A 236 -49.67 -15.48 -33.78
CA LYS A 236 -50.93 -16.25 -33.78
C LYS A 236 -51.83 -15.86 -32.60
N TYR A 237 -51.29 -15.78 -31.38
CA TYR A 237 -52.06 -15.35 -30.19
C TYR A 237 -52.48 -13.88 -30.22
N GLN A 238 -51.74 -13.03 -30.93
CA GLN A 238 -52.12 -11.64 -31.14
C GLN A 238 -53.32 -11.55 -32.09
N GLN A 239 -53.27 -12.24 -33.23
CA GLN A 239 -54.39 -12.31 -34.17
C GLN A 239 -55.68 -12.83 -33.50
N ILE A 240 -55.58 -13.91 -32.71
CA ILE A 240 -56.74 -14.46 -31.98
C ILE A 240 -57.31 -13.43 -30.99
N ARG A 241 -56.46 -12.67 -30.30
CA ARG A 241 -56.93 -11.61 -29.38
C ARG A 241 -57.59 -10.47 -30.11
N ASP A 242 -57.00 -10.02 -31.23
CA ASP A 242 -57.54 -8.92 -32.02
C ASP A 242 -58.89 -9.31 -32.63
N GLN A 243 -59.03 -10.56 -33.09
CA GLN A 243 -60.31 -11.13 -33.54
C GLN A 243 -61.36 -11.13 -32.42
N LYS A 244 -61.02 -11.59 -31.21
CA LYS A 244 -61.93 -11.55 -30.05
C LYS A 244 -62.34 -10.14 -29.63
N ILE A 245 -61.42 -9.17 -29.71
CA ILE A 245 -61.75 -7.76 -29.44
C ILE A 245 -62.77 -7.27 -30.47
N ARG A 246 -62.59 -7.64 -31.74
CA ARG A 246 -63.51 -7.29 -32.81
C ARG A 246 -64.90 -7.90 -32.60
N GLU A 247 -64.98 -9.20 -32.34
CA GLU A 247 -66.24 -9.90 -32.02
C GLU A 247 -66.98 -9.25 -30.84
N ARG A 248 -66.24 -8.86 -29.80
CA ARG A 248 -66.82 -8.18 -28.63
C ARG A 248 -67.33 -6.78 -28.94
N VAL A 249 -66.61 -6.00 -29.75
CA VAL A 249 -67.05 -4.64 -30.14
C VAL A 249 -68.25 -4.73 -31.08
N GLU A 250 -68.29 -5.71 -31.97
CA GLU A 250 -69.43 -5.99 -32.85
C GLU A 250 -70.67 -6.42 -32.06
N ALA A 251 -70.51 -7.25 -31.02
CA ALA A 251 -71.59 -7.62 -30.11
C ALA A 251 -72.17 -6.42 -29.32
N LEU A 252 -71.40 -5.35 -29.11
CA LEU A 252 -71.87 -4.09 -28.51
C LEU A 252 -72.65 -3.21 -29.52
N GLY A 253 -72.74 -3.62 -30.79
CA GLY A 253 -73.46 -2.90 -31.85
C GLY A 253 -72.70 -1.69 -32.41
N VAL A 254 -71.39 -1.60 -32.19
CA VAL A 254 -70.55 -0.53 -32.75
C VAL A 254 -70.05 -0.95 -34.12
N GLU A 255 -70.34 -0.16 -35.16
CA GLU A 255 -69.84 -0.41 -36.51
C GLU A 255 -68.31 -0.44 -36.53
N THR A 256 -67.74 -1.57 -36.96
CA THR A 256 -66.29 -1.72 -37.15
C THR A 256 -65.97 -1.69 -38.64
N GLN A 257 -65.03 -0.84 -39.06
CA GLN A 257 -64.57 -0.80 -40.45
C GLN A 257 -63.45 -1.82 -40.65
N GLU A 258 -63.31 -2.33 -41.88
CA GLU A 258 -62.20 -3.21 -42.26
C GLU A 258 -60.87 -2.43 -42.23
N GLY A 259 -60.10 -2.61 -41.16
CA GLY A 259 -58.80 -1.96 -40.95
C GLY A 259 -58.67 -1.10 -39.69
N ASP A 260 -59.67 -1.12 -38.78
CA ASP A 260 -59.55 -0.40 -37.50
C ASP A 260 -58.44 -0.98 -36.61
N ASP A 261 -57.52 -0.11 -36.18
CA ASP A 261 -56.46 -0.46 -35.22
C ASP A 261 -57.05 -0.95 -33.89
N ARG A 262 -56.40 -1.93 -33.25
CA ARG A 262 -56.77 -2.44 -31.91
C ARG A 262 -57.03 -1.32 -30.90
N ALA A 263 -56.21 -0.27 -30.95
CA ALA A 263 -56.33 0.88 -30.06
C ALA A 263 -57.67 1.63 -30.28
N LYS A 264 -58.11 1.79 -31.53
CA LYS A 264 -59.38 2.44 -31.86
C LYS A 264 -60.58 1.59 -31.43
N LEU A 265 -60.52 0.27 -31.64
CA LEU A 265 -61.57 -0.64 -31.18
C LEU A 265 -61.75 -0.57 -29.65
N LEU A 266 -60.65 -0.57 -28.89
CA LEU A 266 -60.68 -0.43 -27.43
C LEU A 266 -61.15 0.96 -26.98
N GLN A 267 -60.84 2.01 -27.72
CA GLN A 267 -61.34 3.36 -27.44
C GLN A 267 -62.85 3.44 -27.64
N ARG A 268 -63.38 2.93 -28.76
CA ARG A 268 -64.82 2.87 -29.02
C ARG A 268 -65.57 2.03 -27.98
N GLU A 269 -65.01 0.88 -27.56
CA GLU A 269 -65.57 0.06 -26.47
C GLU A 269 -65.70 0.85 -25.15
N ARG A 270 -64.66 1.61 -24.81
CA ARG A 270 -64.66 2.46 -23.61
C ARG A 270 -65.66 3.60 -23.72
N GLU A 271 -65.71 4.28 -24.87
CA GLU A 271 -66.65 5.37 -25.13
C GLU A 271 -68.10 4.88 -25.05
N TYR A 272 -68.40 3.72 -25.64
CA TYR A 272 -69.71 3.10 -25.55
C TYR A 272 -70.10 2.78 -24.10
N THR A 273 -69.18 2.18 -23.33
CA THR A 273 -69.41 1.85 -21.92
C THR A 273 -69.63 3.10 -21.07
N LEU A 274 -68.86 4.16 -21.32
CA LEU A 274 -68.98 5.44 -20.62
C LEU A 274 -70.30 6.13 -20.97
N ALA A 275 -70.73 6.08 -22.24
CA ALA A 275 -72.04 6.56 -22.66
C ALA A 275 -73.17 5.79 -21.96
N ARG A 276 -73.10 4.45 -21.91
CA ARG A 276 -74.06 3.60 -21.19
C ARG A 276 -74.14 3.98 -19.71
N GLN A 277 -73.00 4.15 -19.05
CA GLN A 277 -72.93 4.58 -17.64
C GLN A 277 -73.56 5.96 -17.40
N LYS A 278 -73.39 6.91 -18.32
CA LYS A 278 -74.04 8.23 -18.22
C LYS A 278 -75.55 8.14 -18.32
N ILE A 279 -76.07 7.29 -19.21
CA ILE A 279 -77.51 7.02 -19.34
C ILE A 279 -78.04 6.36 -18.06
N GLU A 280 -77.34 5.35 -17.56
CA GLU A 280 -77.69 4.65 -16.32
C GLU A 280 -77.75 5.61 -15.12
N PHE A 281 -76.74 6.48 -14.97
CA PHE A 281 -76.68 7.45 -13.87
C PHE A 281 -77.80 8.49 -13.96
N ALA A 282 -78.13 8.95 -15.17
CA ALA A 282 -79.23 9.89 -15.38
C ALA A 282 -80.58 9.26 -14.98
N LEU A 283 -80.85 8.02 -15.41
CA LEU A 283 -82.09 7.30 -15.08
C LEU A 283 -82.13 6.79 -13.63
N GLU A 284 -80.99 6.54 -12.99
CA GLU A 284 -80.91 6.07 -11.61
C GLU A 284 -81.59 6.99 -10.62
N SER A 285 -81.42 8.30 -10.81
CA SER A 285 -82.05 9.30 -9.95
C SER A 285 -83.58 9.23 -10.04
N PHE A 286 -84.12 9.00 -11.25
CA PHE A 286 -85.56 8.86 -11.49
C PHE A 286 -86.09 7.52 -10.98
N TYR A 287 -85.34 6.43 -11.15
CA TYR A 287 -85.69 5.13 -10.58
C TYR A 287 -85.79 5.20 -9.05
N ARG A 288 -84.80 5.79 -8.38
CA ARG A 288 -84.82 5.93 -6.91
C ARG A 288 -86.02 6.75 -6.44
N SER A 289 -86.35 7.83 -7.15
CA SER A 289 -87.52 8.66 -6.87
C SER A 289 -88.83 7.88 -7.08
N ALA A 290 -89.00 7.24 -8.23
CA ALA A 290 -90.19 6.43 -8.56
C ALA A 290 -90.38 5.24 -7.61
N ASN A 291 -89.31 4.52 -7.27
CA ASN A 291 -89.36 3.40 -6.34
C ASN A 291 -89.73 3.86 -4.91
N SER A 292 -89.19 5.01 -4.47
CA SER A 292 -89.57 5.61 -3.20
C SER A 292 -91.04 6.03 -3.19
N LEU A 293 -91.52 6.64 -4.27
CA LEU A 293 -92.91 7.04 -4.45
C LEU A 293 -93.85 5.83 -4.35
N VAL A 294 -93.59 4.79 -5.13
CA VAL A 294 -94.35 3.54 -5.11
C VAL A 294 -94.40 2.94 -3.70
N PHE A 295 -93.26 2.87 -3.01
CA PHE A 295 -93.22 2.37 -1.64
C PHE A 295 -94.09 3.20 -0.68
N GLN A 296 -94.05 4.53 -0.78
CA GLN A 296 -94.87 5.41 0.05
C GLN A 296 -96.36 5.27 -0.25
N LEU A 297 -96.74 5.15 -1.52
CA LEU A 297 -98.13 4.96 -1.95
C LEU A 297 -98.67 3.61 -1.46
N ASN A 298 -97.90 2.54 -1.62
CA ASN A 298 -98.23 1.22 -1.12
C ASN A 298 -98.47 1.24 0.40
N LYS A 299 -97.59 1.92 1.14
CA LYS A 299 -97.69 2.02 2.60
C LYS A 299 -98.89 2.84 3.09
N ARG A 300 -99.23 3.94 2.40
CA ARG A 300 -100.25 4.91 2.87
C ARG A 300 -101.64 4.67 2.27
N TYR A 301 -101.72 4.29 1.01
CA TYR A 301 -102.96 4.34 0.23
C TYR A 301 -103.42 2.99 -0.35
N ILE A 302 -102.65 1.91 -0.22
CA ILE A 302 -103.12 0.58 -0.66
C ILE A 302 -103.74 -0.17 0.53
N THR A 303 -104.93 -0.72 0.34
CA THR A 303 -105.64 -1.55 1.34
C THR A 303 -105.31 -3.02 1.12
N LYS A 304 -105.62 -3.89 2.09
CA LYS A 304 -105.31 -5.34 2.03
C LYS A 304 -105.94 -6.07 0.82
N HIS A 305 -107.00 -5.51 0.23
CA HIS A 305 -107.75 -6.10 -0.88
C HIS A 305 -107.33 -5.56 -2.25
N MET A 306 -106.43 -4.58 -2.30
CA MET A 306 -105.91 -4.00 -3.53
C MET A 306 -104.54 -4.59 -3.90
N SER A 307 -104.28 -4.76 -5.19
CA SER A 307 -102.98 -5.15 -5.71
C SER A 307 -101.92 -4.09 -5.39
N ILE A 308 -100.66 -4.50 -5.23
CA ILE A 308 -99.55 -3.61 -4.87
C ILE A 308 -99.00 -2.95 -6.14
N LEU A 309 -98.54 -1.70 -6.07
CA LEU A 309 -97.78 -1.09 -7.17
C LEU A 309 -96.33 -1.57 -7.13
N ARG A 310 -95.76 -1.91 -8.29
CA ARG A 310 -94.36 -2.29 -8.43
C ARG A 310 -93.66 -1.38 -9.43
N CYS A 311 -92.48 -0.90 -9.04
CA CYS A 311 -91.54 -0.24 -9.94
C CYS A 311 -90.61 -1.30 -10.52
N ILE A 312 -90.67 -1.53 -11.83
CA ILE A 312 -89.77 -2.44 -12.54
C ILE A 312 -88.62 -1.63 -13.11
N ASP A 313 -87.43 -2.19 -12.97
CA ASP A 313 -86.18 -1.61 -13.44
C ASP A 313 -85.65 -2.37 -14.65
N ARG A 314 -85.72 -1.77 -15.84
CA ARG A 314 -85.08 -2.27 -17.06
C ARG A 314 -84.01 -1.31 -17.60
N ARG A 315 -83.42 -0.48 -16.73
CA ARG A 315 -82.38 0.50 -17.08
C ARG A 315 -81.17 -0.14 -17.78
N PHE A 316 -80.80 -1.35 -17.38
CA PHE A 316 -79.63 -2.06 -17.93
C PHE A 316 -79.84 -2.61 -19.34
N GLU A 317 -81.06 -2.99 -19.69
CA GLU A 317 -81.37 -3.67 -20.95
C GLU A 317 -81.87 -2.68 -22.01
N THR A 318 -83.01 -2.03 -21.74
CA THR A 318 -83.70 -1.13 -22.69
C THR A 318 -83.58 0.35 -22.32
N GLY A 319 -83.15 0.68 -21.10
CA GLY A 319 -83.07 2.08 -20.65
C GLY A 319 -84.43 2.64 -20.20
N GLU A 320 -85.32 1.75 -19.75
CA GLU A 320 -86.70 2.08 -19.38
C GLU A 320 -86.96 1.71 -17.91
N ILE A 321 -87.80 2.50 -17.26
CA ILE A 321 -88.34 2.23 -15.92
C ILE A 321 -89.85 2.36 -16.03
N PHE A 322 -90.60 1.41 -15.49
CA PHE A 322 -92.05 1.53 -15.50
C PHE A 322 -92.68 1.11 -14.17
N ILE A 323 -93.83 1.70 -13.89
CA ILE A 323 -94.66 1.42 -12.72
C ILE A 323 -95.90 0.68 -13.19
N LYS A 324 -96.20 -0.46 -12.57
CA LYS A 324 -97.39 -1.26 -12.90
C LYS A 324 -98.06 -1.82 -11.65
N TRP A 325 -99.23 -2.43 -11.83
CA TRP A 325 -99.86 -3.27 -10.81
C TRP A 325 -99.18 -4.64 -10.76
N ASP A 326 -99.13 -5.27 -9.60
CA ASP A 326 -98.44 -6.55 -9.43
C ASP A 326 -99.06 -7.69 -10.26
N GLU A 327 -100.39 -7.62 -10.48
CA GLU A 327 -101.17 -8.64 -11.18
C GLU A 327 -101.16 -8.48 -12.71
N THR A 328 -100.72 -7.33 -13.23
CA THR A 328 -100.75 -7.04 -14.68
C THR A 328 -99.48 -7.49 -15.39
N ILE A 329 -99.60 -7.81 -16.68
CA ILE A 329 -98.48 -8.18 -17.55
C ILE A 329 -97.58 -6.94 -17.75
N ASP A 330 -96.29 -7.15 -18.02
CA ASP A 330 -95.30 -6.07 -18.16
C ASP A 330 -95.66 -5.02 -19.23
N ASP A 331 -96.46 -5.39 -20.24
CA ASP A 331 -96.88 -4.48 -21.32
C ASP A 331 -97.98 -3.49 -20.89
N GLU A 332 -98.65 -3.74 -19.76
CA GLU A 332 -99.72 -2.91 -19.21
C GLU A 332 -99.21 -2.06 -18.03
N TRP A 333 -98.38 -1.08 -18.36
CA TRP A 333 -97.78 -0.14 -17.44
C TRP A 333 -98.64 1.12 -17.23
N LEU A 334 -98.50 1.75 -16.06
CA LEU A 334 -99.19 2.99 -15.69
C LEU A 334 -98.35 4.22 -15.99
N ILE A 335 -97.07 4.18 -15.62
CA ILE A 335 -96.11 5.23 -15.90
C ILE A 335 -94.87 4.60 -16.51
N LEU A 336 -94.39 5.16 -17.62
CA LEU A 336 -93.16 4.76 -18.29
C LEU A 336 -92.20 5.94 -18.30
N ILE A 337 -90.99 5.72 -17.80
CA ILE A 337 -89.90 6.69 -17.76
C ILE A 337 -88.80 6.13 -18.66
N TYR A 338 -88.44 6.86 -19.70
CA TYR A 338 -87.35 6.48 -20.61
C TYR A 338 -86.54 7.69 -21.04
N ILE A 339 -85.36 7.44 -21.58
CA ILE A 339 -84.49 8.51 -22.07
C ILE A 339 -84.72 8.74 -23.56
N LYS A 340 -84.80 10.00 -23.99
CA LYS A 340 -85.00 10.33 -25.40
C LYS A 340 -83.72 10.04 -26.19
N ASN A 341 -83.86 9.30 -27.30
CA ASN A 341 -82.77 8.96 -28.23
C ASN A 341 -81.51 8.35 -27.58
N ASN A 342 -81.62 7.69 -26.42
CA ASN A 342 -80.48 7.13 -25.69
C ASN A 342 -79.36 8.16 -25.40
N SER A 343 -79.71 9.44 -25.27
CA SER A 343 -78.77 10.52 -24.97
C SER A 343 -79.09 11.18 -23.64
N PRO A 344 -78.12 11.33 -22.72
CA PRO A 344 -78.33 12.00 -21.42
C PRO A 344 -78.67 13.49 -21.54
N ASP A 345 -78.40 14.11 -22.69
CA ASP A 345 -78.56 15.56 -22.90
C ASP A 345 -79.94 15.95 -23.44
N GLU A 346 -80.65 15.03 -24.08
CA GLU A 346 -81.93 15.32 -24.76
C GLU A 346 -83.15 15.25 -23.84
N GLY A 347 -82.97 14.79 -22.60
CA GLY A 347 -84.01 14.76 -21.57
C GLY A 347 -84.65 13.39 -21.36
N ILE A 348 -85.37 13.28 -20.25
CA ILE A 348 -86.07 12.08 -19.79
C ILE A 348 -87.56 12.31 -20.03
N VAL A 349 -88.21 11.36 -20.70
CA VAL A 349 -89.63 11.41 -21.02
C VAL A 349 -90.38 10.58 -19.99
N ILE A 350 -91.45 11.14 -19.45
CA ILE A 350 -92.40 10.44 -18.59
C ILE A 350 -93.72 10.37 -19.34
N GLU A 351 -94.14 9.16 -19.68
CA GLU A 351 -95.44 8.86 -20.24
C GLU A 351 -96.37 8.35 -19.14
N ASP A 352 -97.53 8.98 -19.03
CA ASP A 352 -98.53 8.70 -18.03
C ASP A 352 -99.81 8.17 -18.69
N LYS A 353 -100.15 6.93 -18.36
CA LYS A 353 -101.37 6.20 -18.78
C LYS A 353 -102.39 6.06 -17.66
N THR A 354 -102.26 6.83 -16.58
CA THR A 354 -103.18 6.74 -15.43
C THR A 354 -104.61 7.19 -15.75
N ASN A 355 -104.83 7.92 -16.85
CA ASN A 355 -106.17 8.26 -17.35
C ASN A 355 -106.48 7.49 -18.64
N GLU A 356 -107.58 6.73 -18.63
CA GLU A 356 -108.05 5.88 -19.75
C GLU A 356 -108.33 6.67 -21.05
N GLU A 357 -108.58 7.98 -20.97
CA GLU A 357 -108.99 8.81 -22.11
C GLU A 357 -107.87 9.65 -22.76
N LYS A 358 -106.76 9.91 -22.04
CA LYS A 358 -105.66 10.76 -22.53
C LYS A 358 -104.33 10.31 -21.95
N ASN A 359 -103.44 9.86 -22.82
CA ASN A 359 -102.04 9.64 -22.50
C ASN A 359 -101.32 10.99 -22.51
N ILE A 360 -100.64 11.33 -21.42
CA ILE A 360 -99.91 12.58 -21.29
C ILE A 360 -98.42 12.27 -21.28
N SER A 361 -97.65 12.94 -22.14
CA SER A 361 -96.19 12.83 -22.17
C SER A 361 -95.54 14.15 -21.76
N HIS A 362 -94.60 14.08 -20.83
CA HIS A 362 -93.84 15.22 -20.34
C HIS A 362 -92.34 14.98 -20.47
N GLU A 363 -91.63 15.96 -21.00
CA GLU A 363 -90.17 15.94 -21.12
C GLU A 363 -89.54 16.72 -19.97
N PHE A 364 -88.61 16.08 -19.27
CA PHE A 364 -87.89 16.64 -18.13
C PHE A 364 -86.40 16.63 -18.38
N LYS A 365 -85.70 17.66 -17.89
CA LYS A 365 -84.24 17.60 -17.82
C LYS A 365 -83.80 16.70 -16.66
N PRO A 366 -82.61 16.08 -16.69
CA PRO A 366 -82.10 15.30 -15.56
C PRO A 366 -82.01 16.07 -14.23
N LYS A 367 -82.00 17.41 -14.28
CA LYS A 367 -82.01 18.28 -13.08
C LYS A 367 -83.40 18.51 -12.49
N GLU A 368 -84.47 18.21 -13.23
CA GLU A 368 -85.86 18.51 -12.85
C GLU A 368 -86.58 17.32 -12.21
N ILE A 369 -85.82 16.46 -11.51
CA ILE A 369 -86.31 15.25 -10.84
C ILE A 369 -87.47 15.56 -9.88
N PHE A 370 -87.41 16.67 -9.14
CA PHE A 370 -88.46 17.03 -8.19
C PHE A 370 -89.79 17.36 -8.87
N LYS A 371 -89.76 18.10 -9.99
CA LYS A 371 -90.98 18.40 -10.76
C LYS A 371 -91.59 17.14 -11.37
N ALA A 372 -90.73 16.25 -11.87
CA ALA A 372 -91.14 14.94 -12.36
C ALA A 372 -91.78 14.09 -11.25
N SER A 373 -91.18 14.09 -10.05
CA SER A 373 -91.70 13.39 -8.88
C SER A 373 -93.07 13.92 -8.46
N ASP A 374 -93.25 15.24 -8.39
CA ASP A 374 -94.52 15.86 -8.02
C ASP A 374 -95.63 15.48 -9.01
N LEU A 375 -95.33 15.50 -10.31
CA LEU A 375 -96.28 15.07 -11.34
C LEU A 375 -96.68 13.59 -11.17
N MET A 376 -95.71 12.70 -10.96
CA MET A 376 -96.00 11.28 -10.74
C MET A 376 -96.81 11.03 -9.47
N VAL A 377 -96.58 11.81 -8.41
CA VAL A 377 -97.36 11.74 -7.16
C VAL A 377 -98.82 12.10 -7.45
N ASP A 378 -99.05 13.23 -8.11
CA ASP A 378 -100.40 13.71 -8.41
C ASP A 378 -101.17 12.71 -9.29
N SER A 379 -100.53 12.19 -10.34
CA SER A 379 -101.15 11.20 -11.23
C SER A 379 -101.51 9.90 -10.53
N LEU A 380 -100.58 9.30 -9.77
CA LEU A 380 -100.83 8.03 -9.09
C LEU A 380 -101.81 8.17 -7.92
N THR A 381 -101.77 9.28 -7.18
CA THR A 381 -102.73 9.53 -6.09
C THR A 381 -104.14 9.73 -6.62
N GLN A 382 -104.31 10.47 -7.73
CA GLN A 382 -105.60 10.61 -8.41
C GLN A 382 -106.13 9.26 -8.90
N LEU A 383 -105.26 8.41 -9.48
CA LEU A 383 -105.66 7.07 -9.91
C LEU A 383 -106.13 6.20 -8.74
N ILE A 384 -105.39 6.18 -7.62
CA ILE A 384 -105.75 5.41 -6.44
C ILE A 384 -107.07 5.92 -5.84
N ALA A 385 -107.26 7.25 -5.79
CA ALA A 385 -108.50 7.86 -5.31
C ALA A 385 -109.70 7.44 -6.17
N LYS A 386 -109.57 7.46 -7.51
CA LYS A 386 -110.61 6.99 -8.45
C LYS A 386 -110.95 5.51 -8.27
N LYS A 387 -109.94 4.65 -8.08
CA LYS A 387 -110.17 3.22 -7.80
C LYS A 387 -110.94 3.03 -6.49
N ARG A 388 -110.53 3.71 -5.42
CA ARG A 388 -111.22 3.66 -4.12
C ARG A 388 -112.66 4.15 -4.17
N SER A 389 -112.97 5.15 -5.00
CA SER A 389 -114.35 5.62 -5.19
C SER A 389 -115.21 4.70 -6.06
N LYS A 390 -114.61 3.78 -6.84
CA LYS A 390 -115.33 2.75 -7.59
C LYS A 390 -115.62 1.51 -6.72
N ASP A 391 -114.75 1.23 -5.74
CA ASP A 391 -114.87 0.08 -4.83
C ASP A 391 -115.76 0.34 -3.59
N ASN A 392 -116.07 1.61 -3.30
CA ASN A 392 -117.09 2.04 -2.35
C ASN A 392 -118.39 2.37 -3.09
#